data_AF-A0A2R7L5N8-F1
#
_entry.id   AF-A0A2R7L5N8-F1
#
_cell.length_a   1.000
_cell.length_b   1.000
_cell.length_c   1.000
_cell.angle_alpha   90.00
_cell.angle_beta   90.00
_cell.angle_gamma   90.00
#
_symmetry.space_group_name_H-M   'P 1'
#
loop_
_entity.id
_entity.type
_entity.pdbx_description
1 polymer ?
#
loop_
_entity_poly.entity_id
_entity_poly.type
_entity_poly.pdbx_seq_one_letter_code
_entity_poly.pdbx_strand_id
1 'polypeptide(L)'
;MINDLYDMMAERGLTHSRRHFSTELLGAAHNYATTNRHGRPSDSALLHLIRWLYGRGRYILALYCLQKLVWPERPDRRLWSGR
;
A
#
# COMPACT_ATOMS: atom_id res chain seq x y z
N MET A 1 -1.27 -7.19 -2.57
CA MET A 1 -1.41 -5.71 -2.57
C MET A 1 -0.34 -5.00 -1.74
N ILE A 2 -0.17 -5.26 -0.43
CA ILE A 2 0.92 -4.61 0.33
C ILE A 2 2.29 -4.89 -0.29
N ASN A 3 2.56 -6.14 -0.64
CA ASN A 3 3.81 -6.51 -1.30
C ASN A 3 4.00 -5.79 -2.64
N ASP A 4 2.96 -5.75 -3.48
CA ASP A 4 3.03 -5.07 -4.79
C ASP A 4 3.28 -3.56 -4.63
N LEU A 5 2.66 -2.92 -3.63
CA LEU A 5 2.93 -1.52 -3.28
C LEU A 5 4.35 -1.35 -2.76
N TYR A 6 4.84 -2.24 -1.90
CA TYR A 6 6.21 -2.20 -1.41
C TYR A 6 7.21 -2.30 -2.56
N ASP A 7 7.05 -3.29 -3.45
CA ASP A 7 7.93 -3.54 -4.59
C ASP A 7 7.90 -2.32 -5.53
N MET A 8 6.71 -1.79 -5.83
CA MET A 8 6.52 -0.58 -6.63
C MET A 8 7.25 0.65 -6.06
N MET A 9 7.24 0.82 -4.73
CA MET A 9 7.93 1.92 -4.06
C MET A 9 9.45 1.68 -4.01
N ALA A 10 9.88 0.43 -3.83
CA ALA A 10 11.28 0.05 -3.79
C ALA A 10 11.96 0.23 -5.16
N GLU A 11 11.32 -0.21 -6.24
CA GLU A 11 11.79 -0.01 -7.62
C GLU A 11 11.98 1.48 -7.98
N ARG A 12 11.19 2.36 -7.35
CA ARG A 12 11.26 3.82 -7.55
C ARG A 12 12.21 4.51 -6.58
N GLY A 13 12.94 3.75 -5.75
CA GLY A 13 13.87 4.26 -4.74
C GLY A 13 13.19 5.03 -3.61
N LEU A 14 11.88 4.85 -3.40
CA LEU A 14 11.12 5.56 -2.36
C LEU A 14 11.18 4.86 -1.00
N THR A 15 11.61 3.60 -0.98
CA THR A 15 11.86 2.85 0.24
C THR A 15 12.99 1.85 0.01
N HIS A 16 13.73 1.54 1.08
CA HIS A 16 14.83 0.57 1.07
C HIS A 16 14.58 -0.60 2.02
N SER A 17 13.54 -0.52 2.84
CA SER A 17 13.18 -1.60 3.76
C SER A 17 11.68 -1.63 4.04
N ARG A 18 11.16 -2.81 4.40
CA ARG A 18 9.77 -2.97 4.83
C ARG A 18 9.45 -2.17 6.10
N ARG A 19 10.46 -1.95 6.96
CA ARG A 19 10.34 -1.09 8.15
C ARG A 19 10.08 0.35 7.73
N HIS A 20 10.96 0.91 6.90
CA HIS A 20 10.81 2.28 6.39
C HIS A 20 9.48 2.46 5.64
N PHE A 21 9.10 1.47 4.83
CA PHE A 21 7.80 1.48 4.15
C PHE A 21 6.62 1.49 5.14
N SER A 22 6.69 0.70 6.21
CA SER A 22 5.61 0.61 7.19
C SER A 22 5.47 1.88 8.02
N THR A 23 6.59 2.49 8.46
CA THR A 23 6.55 3.67 9.32
C THR A 23 6.37 4.96 8.52
N GLU A 24 7.25 5.22 7.54
CA GLU A 24 7.32 6.51 6.87
C GLU A 24 6.24 6.65 5.79
N LEU A 25 6.01 5.60 5.02
CA LEU A 25 5.09 5.64 3.89
C LEU A 25 3.66 5.31 4.33
N LEU A 26 3.47 4.23 5.10
CA LEU A 26 2.15 3.79 5.55
C LEU A 26 1.68 4.43 6.87
N GLY A 27 2.55 5.10 7.63
CA GLY A 27 2.17 5.70 8.91
C GLY A 27 1.74 4.67 9.96
N ALA A 28 2.27 3.45 9.87
CA ALA A 28 1.86 2.29 10.66
C ALA A 28 3.02 1.75 11.51
N ALA A 29 2.73 0.73 12.32
CA ALA A 29 3.74 0.03 13.12
C ALA A 29 4.85 -0.54 12.22
N HIS A 30 6.09 -0.61 12.72
CA HIS A 30 7.28 -1.00 11.95
C HIS A 30 7.20 -2.39 11.27
N ASN A 31 6.38 -3.29 11.78
CA ASN A 31 6.16 -4.65 11.27
C ASN A 31 4.94 -4.76 10.36
N TYR A 32 4.16 -3.69 10.17
CA TYR A 32 2.85 -3.73 9.51
C TYR A 32 2.89 -4.38 8.13
N ALA A 33 3.84 -3.99 7.27
CA ALA A 33 3.95 -4.55 5.92
C ALA A 33 4.43 -6.01 5.91
N THR A 34 5.16 -6.43 6.95
CA THR A 34 5.58 -7.83 7.12
C THR A 34 4.39 -8.69 7.56
N THR A 35 3.62 -8.23 8.53
CA THR A 35 2.45 -8.95 9.07
C THR A 35 1.31 -9.05 8.05
N ASN A 36 1.07 -8.00 7.28
CA ASN A 36 -0.04 -7.92 6.32
C ASN A 36 0.41 -8.15 4.86
N ARG A 37 1.53 -8.85 4.65
CA ARG A 37 2.23 -8.95 3.36
C ARG A 37 1.34 -9.19 2.13
N HIS A 38 0.38 -10.10 2.26
CA HIS A 38 -0.53 -10.48 1.17
C HIS A 38 -1.88 -9.75 1.21
N GLY A 39 -2.15 -9.01 2.28
CA GLY A 39 -3.40 -8.29 2.49
C GLY A 39 -3.49 -6.98 1.73
N ARG A 40 -4.66 -6.37 1.86
CA ARG A 40 -4.91 -4.98 1.53
C ARG A 40 -4.44 -4.11 2.71
N PRO A 41 -3.66 -3.03 2.48
CA PRO A 41 -3.46 -2.00 3.49
C PRO A 41 -4.79 -1.46 4.00
N SER A 42 -4.84 -1.04 5.27
CA SER A 42 -5.98 -0.31 5.79
C SER A 42 -6.16 1.01 5.01
N ASP A 43 -7.40 1.49 4.93
CA ASP A 43 -7.69 2.74 4.23
C ASP A 43 -6.93 3.92 4.84
N SER A 44 -6.74 3.93 6.16
CA SER A 44 -5.89 4.90 6.87
C SER A 44 -4.43 4.88 6.41
N ALA A 45 -3.84 3.69 6.27
CA ALA A 45 -2.46 3.52 5.82
C ALA A 45 -2.29 3.93 4.35
N LEU A 46 -3.30 3.64 3.51
CA LEU A 46 -3.30 4.05 2.12
C LEU A 46 -3.45 5.56 1.96
N LEU A 47 -4.33 6.20 2.76
CA LEU A 47 -4.47 7.66 2.80
C LEU A 47 -3.19 8.35 3.27
N HIS A 48 -2.50 7.77 4.26
CA HIS A 48 -1.20 8.27 4.71
C HIS A 48 -0.17 8.23 3.57
N LEU A 49 -0.09 7.11 2.84
CA LEU A 49 0.77 6.97 1.66
C LEU A 49 0.43 8.00 0.57
N ILE A 50 -0.86 8.19 0.26
CA ILE A 50 -1.32 9.17 -0.72
C ILE A 50 -0.88 10.58 -0.31
N ARG A 51 -1.09 10.96 0.95
CA ARG A 51 -0.67 12.26 1.49
C ARG A 51 0.84 12.45 1.40
N TRP A 52 1.62 11.41 1.75
CA TRP A 52 3.07 11.43 1.67
C TRP A 52 3.57 11.62 0.23
N LEU A 53 2.98 10.89 -0.73
CA LEU A 53 3.31 11.00 -2.15
C LEU A 53 2.96 12.37 -2.71
N TYR A 54 1.78 12.90 -2.34
CA TYR A 54 1.33 14.22 -2.76
C TYR A 54 2.25 15.33 -2.23
N GLY A 55 2.64 15.27 -0.96
CA GLY A 55 3.56 16.23 -0.34
C GLY A 55 4.97 16.23 -0.97
N ARG A 56 5.35 15.15 -1.67
CA ARG A 56 6.63 15.04 -2.40
C ARG A 56 6.51 15.23 -3.91
N GLY A 57 5.38 15.74 -4.39
CA GLY A 57 5.16 16.02 -5.83
C GLY A 57 4.96 14.78 -6.69
N ARG A 58 4.74 13.60 -6.10
CA ARG A 58 4.56 12.33 -6.81
C ARG A 58 3.08 12.10 -7.18
N TYR A 59 2.47 13.06 -7.86
CA TYR A 59 1.01 13.13 -8.07
C TYR A 59 0.43 11.92 -8.81
N ILE A 60 1.12 11.40 -9.82
CA ILE A 60 0.66 10.23 -10.59
C ILE A 60 0.57 9.00 -9.69
N LEU A 61 1.56 8.79 -8.79
CA LEU A 61 1.54 7.67 -7.84
C LEU A 61 0.48 7.86 -6.76
N ALA A 62 0.29 9.09 -6.30
CA ALA A 62 -0.76 9.43 -5.35
C ALA A 62 -2.14 9.13 -5.95
N LEU A 63 -2.37 9.51 -7.21
CA LEU A 63 -3.61 9.22 -7.94
C LEU A 63 -3.81 7.72 -8.17
N TYR A 64 -2.75 6.98 -8.51
CA TYR A 64 -2.80 5.52 -8.62
C TYR A 64 -3.24 4.87 -7.30
N CYS A 65 -2.65 5.28 -6.18
CA CYS A 65 -3.02 4.78 -4.85
C CYS A 65 -4.45 5.18 -4.48
N LEU A 66 -4.88 6.39 -4.83
CA LEU A 66 -6.25 6.87 -4.63
C LEU A 66 -7.27 6.06 -5.44
N GLN A 67 -6.95 5.71 -6.68
CA GLN A 67 -7.81 4.85 -7.50
C GLN A 67 -8.00 3.48 -6.85
N LYS A 68 -6.93 2.88 -6.29
CA LYS A 68 -7.02 1.61 -5.56
C LYS A 68 -7.79 1.72 -4.23
N LEU A 69 -7.84 2.91 -3.62
CA LEU A 69 -8.66 3.18 -2.44
C LEU A 69 -10.16 3.15 -2.77
N VAL A 70 -10.54 3.91 -3.81
CA VAL A 70 -11.94 4.19 -4.18
C VAL A 70 -12.55 3.04 -4.97
N TRP A 71 -11.78 2.42 -5.87
CA TRP A 71 -12.17 1.26 -6.66
C TRP A 71 -11.34 0.04 -6.32
N PRO A 72 -11.59 -0.60 -5.17
CA PRO A 72 -10.97 -1.87 -4.90
C PRO A 72 -11.53 -2.92 -5.84
N GLU A 73 -10.64 -3.57 -6.58
CA GLU A 73 -11.00 -4.74 -7.37
C GLU A 73 -11.66 -5.76 -6.42
N ARG A 74 -12.88 -6.19 -6.77
CA ARG A 74 -13.65 -7.13 -5.95
C ARG A 74 -12.79 -8.38 -5.72
N PRO A 75 -12.78 -8.95 -4.49
CA PRO A 75 -12.08 -10.20 -4.27
C PRO A 75 -12.64 -11.27 -5.22
N ASP A 76 -11.73 -11.99 -5.89
CA ASP A 76 -12.06 -13.11 -6.74
C ASP A 76 -12.96 -14.10 -5.96
N ARG A 77 -14.18 -14.33 -6.46
CA ARG A 77 -15.19 -15.22 -5.83
C ARG A 77 -14.73 -16.68 -5.78
N ARG A 78 -13.60 -17.05 -6.37
CA ARG A 78 -13.10 -18.44 -6.35
C ARG A 78 -12.57 -18.91 -4.99
N LEU A 79 -12.25 -18.00 -4.06
CA LEU A 79 -11.73 -18.37 -2.73
C LEU A 79 -12.82 -18.70 -1.70
N TRP A 80 -14.10 -18.71 -2.08
CA TRP A 80 -15.25 -18.97 -1.19
C TRP A 80 -16.12 -20.16 -1.61
N SER A 81 -15.57 -21.15 -2.35
CA SER A 81 -16.28 -22.42 -2.66
C SER A 81 -15.77 -23.64 -1.87
N GLY A 82 -15.05 -23.41 -0.77
CA GLY A 82 -14.62 -24.47 0.15
C GLY A 82 -15.22 -24.26 1.54
N ARG A 83 -16.51 -24.52 1.69
CA ARG A 83 -17.14 -24.81 2.99
C ARG A 83 -18.20 -25.87 2.81
#